data_AF-A0A1N6DF55-F1
#
_entry.id   AF-A0A1N6DF55-F1
#
_cell.length_a   1.000
_cell.length_b   1.000
_cell.length_c   1.000
_cell.angle_alpha   90.00
_cell.angle_beta   90.00
_cell.angle_gamma   90.00
#
_symmetry.space_group_name_H-M   'P 1'
#
loop_
_entity.id
_entity.type
_entity.pdbx_description
1 polymer ?
#
loop_
_entity_poly.entity_id
_entity_poly.type
_entity_poly.pdbx_seq_one_letter_code
_entity_poly.pdbx_strand_id
1 'polypeptide(L)'
;MGFIPIFLTLGGACLLFFLTVRTTLQRKVNLQREISSKLGINHPELDIFLGEIADPELISKKWKEVHADKKIPKKTLEQIKALKINKLQYNQLIKKAPYNWVAKISGYSAI
;
A
#
# COMPACT_ATOMS: atom_id res chain seq x y z
N MET A 1 26.15 2.50 37.35
CA MET A 1 26.08 3.70 36.47
C MET A 1 25.96 3.37 34.97
N GLY A 2 26.05 2.11 34.51
CA GLY A 2 25.94 1.76 33.07
C GLY A 2 24.57 1.26 32.58
N PHE A 3 23.62 1.01 33.48
CA PHE A 3 22.32 0.43 33.15
C PHE A 3 21.38 1.46 32.48
N ILE A 4 21.24 2.66 33.06
CA ILE A 4 20.34 3.73 32.59
C ILE A 4 20.61 4.14 31.11
N PRO A 5 21.87 4.31 30.65
CA PRO A 5 22.16 4.61 29.24
C PRO A 5 21.71 3.51 28.26
N ILE A 6 21.71 2.24 28.68
CA ILE A 6 21.31 1.11 27.82
C ILE A 6 19.79 1.10 27.62
N PHE A 7 18.99 1.38 28.66
CA PHE A 7 17.53 1.49 28.50
C PHE A 7 17.14 2.66 27.60
N LEU A 8 17.83 3.79 27.72
CA LEU A 8 17.54 4.97 26.91
C LEU A 8 17.85 4.71 25.42
N THR A 9 18.99 4.08 25.14
CA THR A 9 19.39 3.75 23.76
C THR A 9 18.52 2.65 23.16
N LEU A 10 18.21 1.60 23.92
CA LEU A 10 17.31 0.53 23.49
C LEU A 10 15.89 1.04 23.25
N GLY A 11 15.36 1.83 24.19
CA GLY A 11 14.04 2.46 24.06
C GLY A 11 13.96 3.38 22.85
N GLY A 12 15.00 4.20 22.64
CA GLY A 12 15.11 5.05 21.44
C GLY A 12 15.14 4.24 20.14
N ALA A 13 15.89 3.15 20.11
CA ALA A 13 15.93 2.25 18.95
C ALA A 13 14.57 1.60 18.67
N CYS A 14 13.87 1.13 19.70
CA CYS A 14 12.52 0.57 19.57
C CYS A 14 11.51 1.62 19.04
N LEU A 15 11.59 2.86 19.51
CA LEU A 15 10.74 3.96 19.06
C LEU A 15 11.03 4.32 17.59
N LEU A 16 12.31 4.46 17.22
CA LEU A 16 12.71 4.73 15.84
C LEU A 16 12.28 3.59 14.90
N PHE A 17 12.41 2.34 15.33
CA PHE A 17 11.90 1.19 14.59
C PHE A 17 10.39 1.30 14.37
N PHE A 18 9.62 1.55 15.43
CA PHE A 18 8.16 1.70 15.35
C PHE A 18 7.76 2.81 14.36
N LEU A 19 8.37 4.01 14.47
CA LEU A 19 8.09 5.14 13.58
C LEU A 19 8.45 4.83 12.12
N THR A 20 9.58 4.16 11.90
CA THR A 20 10.03 3.79 10.55
C THR A 20 9.04 2.83 9.89
N VAL A 21 8.59 1.81 10.62
CA VAL A 21 7.63 0.83 10.10
C VAL A 21 6.28 1.47 9.84
N ARG A 22 5.77 2.29 10.77
CA ARG A 22 4.52 3.05 10.59
C ARG A 22 4.59 3.94 9.35
N THR A 23 5.66 4.72 9.21
CA THR A 23 5.86 5.61 8.05
C THR A 23 5.93 4.83 6.74
N THR A 24 6.59 3.67 6.74
CA THR A 24 6.69 2.79 5.58
C THR A 24 5.33 2.22 5.17
N LEU A 25 4.54 1.75 6.13
CA LEU A 25 3.19 1.24 5.88
C LEU A 25 2.27 2.35 5.36
N GLN A 26 2.29 3.52 5.99
CA GLN A 26 1.53 4.68 5.53
C GLN A 26 1.88 5.07 4.10
N ARG A 27 3.18 5.09 3.76
CA ARG A 27 3.65 5.42 2.41
C ARG A 27 3.09 4.43 1.37
N LYS A 28 3.02 3.14 1.68
CA LYS A 28 2.45 2.13 0.78
C LYS A 28 0.95 2.29 0.58
N VAL A 29 0.20 2.63 1.63
CA VAL A 29 -1.24 2.97 1.53
C VAL A 29 -1.44 4.21 0.66
N ASN A 30 -0.65 5.26 0.90
CA ASN A 30 -0.73 6.50 0.11
C ASN A 30 -0.40 6.26 -1.37
N LEU A 31 0.62 5.43 -1.67
CA LEU A 31 0.97 5.05 -3.04
C LEU A 31 -0.20 4.32 -3.72
N GLN A 32 -0.86 3.39 -3.03
CA GLN A 32 -2.02 2.67 -3.54
C GLN A 32 -3.15 3.64 -3.90
N ARG A 33 -3.45 4.59 -3.01
CA ARG A 33 -4.45 5.63 -3.23
C ARG A 33 -4.07 6.54 -4.40
N GLU A 34 -2.82 6.99 -4.47
CA GLU A 34 -2.35 7.89 -5.54
C GLU A 34 -2.47 7.24 -6.92
N ILE A 35 -2.03 5.97 -7.06
CA ILE A 35 -2.13 5.27 -8.33
C ILE A 35 -3.60 5.01 -8.68
N SER A 36 -4.45 4.67 -7.70
CA SER A 36 -5.90 4.48 -7.92
C SER A 36 -6.59 5.77 -8.38
N SER A 37 -6.27 6.91 -7.75
CA SER A 37 -6.80 8.22 -8.17
C SER A 37 -6.31 8.61 -9.56
N LYS A 38 -5.03 8.38 -9.90
CA LYS A 38 -4.52 8.61 -11.27
C LYS A 38 -5.25 7.73 -12.29
N LEU A 39 -5.60 6.51 -11.92
CA LEU A 39 -6.39 5.62 -12.77
C LEU A 39 -7.81 6.13 -12.98
N GLY A 40 -8.49 6.55 -11.89
CA GLY A 40 -9.85 7.10 -11.96
C GLY A 40 -9.93 8.40 -12.79
N ILE A 41 -8.91 9.26 -12.71
CA ILE A 41 -8.84 10.49 -13.54
C ILE A 41 -8.65 10.13 -15.03
N ASN A 42 -7.76 9.19 -15.34
CA ASN A 42 -7.46 8.82 -16.73
C ASN A 42 -8.57 7.98 -17.38
N HIS A 43 -9.35 7.27 -16.57
CA HIS A 43 -10.38 6.33 -16.99
C HIS A 43 -11.63 6.49 -16.12
N PRO A 44 -12.38 7.59 -16.28
CA PRO A 44 -13.62 7.82 -15.54
C PRO A 44 -14.66 6.72 -15.78
N GLU A 45 -14.57 6.01 -16.91
CA GLU A 45 -15.39 4.83 -17.23
C GLU A 45 -15.27 3.64 -16.26
N LEU A 46 -14.24 3.59 -15.41
CA LEU A 46 -14.03 2.48 -14.48
C LEU A 46 -14.78 2.63 -13.15
N ASP A 47 -15.44 3.79 -12.94
CA ASP A 47 -16.17 4.12 -11.70
C ASP A 47 -15.34 3.77 -10.45
N ILE A 48 -14.09 4.25 -10.45
CA ILE A 48 -13.18 4.15 -9.32
C ILE A 48 -13.42 5.40 -8.48
N PHE A 49 -14.09 5.25 -7.33
CA PHE A 49 -14.29 6.36 -6.41
C PHE A 49 -12.94 6.97 -6.02
N LEU A 50 -12.79 8.27 -6.31
CA LEU A 50 -11.59 9.04 -5.99
C LEU A 50 -11.26 8.93 -4.50
N GLY A 51 -10.14 8.31 -4.17
CA GLY A 51 -9.66 8.17 -2.79
C GLY A 51 -9.91 6.79 -2.14
N GLU A 52 -10.68 5.90 -2.77
CA GLU A 52 -10.83 4.53 -2.31
C GLU A 52 -9.63 3.65 -2.69
N ILE A 53 -9.31 2.71 -1.81
CA ILE A 53 -8.29 1.69 -2.04
C ILE A 53 -8.93 0.63 -2.92
N ALA A 54 -8.86 0.82 -4.23
CA ALA A 54 -9.45 -0.11 -5.18
C ALA A 54 -8.60 -1.39 -5.31
N ASP A 55 -9.29 -2.54 -5.34
CA ASP A 55 -8.64 -3.82 -5.58
C ASP A 55 -8.14 -3.88 -7.05
N PRO A 56 -6.83 -4.09 -7.29
CA PRO A 56 -6.27 -4.20 -8.63
C PRO A 56 -6.94 -5.28 -9.49
N GLU A 57 -7.50 -6.31 -8.87
CA GLU A 57 -8.23 -7.38 -9.59
C GLU A 57 -9.59 -6.91 -10.09
N LEU A 58 -10.31 -6.12 -9.28
CA LEU A 58 -11.59 -5.53 -9.69
C LEU A 58 -11.39 -4.51 -10.81
N ILE A 59 -10.35 -3.68 -10.72
CA ILE A 59 -9.98 -2.76 -11.81
C ILE A 59 -9.70 -3.52 -13.11
N SER A 60 -8.95 -4.62 -13.02
CA SER A 60 -8.63 -5.43 -14.21
C SER A 60 -9.85 -6.11 -14.81
N LYS A 61 -10.84 -6.51 -14.00
CA LYS A 61 -12.10 -7.10 -14.48
C LYS A 61 -12.99 -6.05 -15.12
N LYS A 62 -13.27 -4.94 -14.43
CA LYS A 62 -14.03 -3.81 -14.97
C LYS A 62 -13.45 -3.30 -16.28
N TRP A 63 -12.13 -3.24 -16.40
CA TRP A 63 -11.48 -2.82 -17.64
C TRP A 63 -11.74 -3.79 -18.81
N LYS A 64 -11.72 -5.10 -18.57
CA LYS A 64 -12.05 -6.10 -19.59
C LYS A 64 -13.52 -6.08 -19.98
N GLU A 65 -14.40 -5.78 -19.03
CA GLU A 65 -15.85 -5.66 -19.27
C GLU A 65 -16.19 -4.41 -20.10
N VAL A 66 -15.55 -3.26 -19.79
CA VAL A 66 -15.79 -1.99 -20.47
C VAL A 66 -15.09 -1.93 -21.84
N HIS A 67 -13.90 -2.53 -21.97
CA HIS A 67 -13.06 -2.47 -23.18
C HIS A 67 -12.71 -3.86 -23.70
N ALA A 68 -13.72 -4.70 -23.95
CA ALA A 68 -13.56 -6.09 -24.41
C ALA A 68 -12.70 -6.24 -25.69
N ASP A 69 -12.65 -5.22 -26.54
CA ASP A 69 -12.00 -5.24 -27.86
C ASP A 69 -10.75 -4.33 -28.00
N LYS A 70 -10.41 -3.55 -26.97
CA LYS A 70 -9.26 -2.62 -27.05
C LYS A 70 -8.06 -3.18 -26.27
N LYS A 71 -6.85 -2.94 -26.77
CA LYS A 71 -5.62 -3.22 -26.01
C LYS A 71 -5.47 -2.17 -24.90
N ILE A 72 -5.13 -2.63 -23.69
CA ILE A 72 -4.82 -1.74 -22.55
C ILE A 72 -3.67 -0.82 -22.97
N PRO A 73 -3.81 0.52 -22.84
CA PRO A 73 -2.69 1.42 -23.03
C PRO A 73 -1.53 0.99 -22.12
N LYS A 74 -0.30 0.97 -22.66
CA LYS A 74 0.88 0.51 -21.90
C LYS A 74 1.01 1.17 -20.52
N LYS A 75 0.73 2.48 -20.46
CA LYS A 75 0.75 3.30 -19.24
C LYS A 75 -0.26 2.81 -18.18
N THR A 76 -1.49 2.50 -18.60
CA THR A 76 -2.54 1.97 -17.71
C THR A 76 -2.18 0.57 -17.21
N LEU A 77 -1.60 -0.26 -18.08
CA LEU A 77 -1.15 -1.60 -17.72
C LEU A 77 0.00 -1.57 -16.70
N GLU A 78 0.94 -0.63 -16.84
CA GLU A 78 2.01 -0.40 -15.85
C GLU A 78 1.46 0.05 -14.50
N GLN A 79 0.46 0.93 -14.49
CA GLN A 79 -0.18 1.40 -13.27
C GLN A 79 -0.94 0.26 -12.55
N ILE A 80 -1.67 -0.59 -13.29
CA ILE A 80 -2.33 -1.78 -12.73
C ILE A 80 -1.29 -2.77 -12.16
N LYS A 81 -0.17 -2.98 -12.86
CA LYS A 81 0.93 -3.81 -12.33
C LYS A 81 1.53 -3.23 -11.05
N ALA A 82 1.77 -1.92 -11.01
CA ALA A 82 2.29 -1.24 -9.84
C ALA A 82 1.35 -1.39 -8.63
N LEU A 83 0.03 -1.27 -8.85
CA LEU A 83 -0.99 -1.52 -7.82
C LEU A 83 -0.95 -2.96 -7.30
N LYS A 84 -0.83 -3.96 -8.18
CA LYS A 84 -0.70 -5.38 -7.78
C LYS A 84 0.55 -5.63 -6.95
N ILE A 85 1.69 -5.12 -7.40
CA ILE A 85 2.98 -5.27 -6.71
C ILE A 85 2.91 -4.60 -5.34
N ASN A 86 2.36 -3.39 -5.26
CA ASN A 86 2.25 -2.67 -4.00
C ASN A 86 1.35 -3.38 -2.99
N LYS A 87 0.18 -3.89 -3.43
CA LYS A 87 -0.71 -4.73 -2.61
C LYS A 87 0.02 -5.96 -2.04
N LEU A 88 0.72 -6.71 -2.89
CA LEU A 88 1.48 -7.89 -2.47
C LEU A 88 2.57 -7.54 -1.45
N GLN A 89 3.39 -6.53 -1.73
CA GLN A 89 4.47 -6.11 -0.84
C GLN A 89 3.92 -5.60 0.50
N TYR A 90 2.83 -4.83 0.49
CA TYR A 90 2.18 -4.35 1.69
C TYR A 90 1.64 -5.51 2.54
N ASN A 91 0.91 -6.44 1.92
CA ASN A 91 0.35 -7.61 2.60
C ASN A 91 1.41 -8.56 3.15
N GLN A 92 2.56 -8.66 2.49
CA GLN A 92 3.72 -9.38 3.03
C GLN A 92 4.33 -8.66 4.24
N LEU A 93 4.46 -7.32 4.16
CA LEU A 93 5.05 -6.53 5.23
C LEU A 93 4.23 -6.59 6.53
N ILE A 94 2.90 -6.49 6.45
CA ILE A 94 2.02 -6.57 7.63
C ILE A 94 2.02 -7.97 8.29
N LYS A 95 2.31 -9.04 7.54
CA LYS A 95 2.34 -10.42 8.05
C LYS A 95 3.71 -10.79 8.64
N LYS A 96 4.78 -10.15 8.17
CA LYS A 96 6.16 -10.49 8.53
C LYS A 96 6.54 -9.94 9.91
N ALA A 97 7.14 -10.77 10.77
CA ALA A 97 7.79 -10.30 11.99
C ALA A 97 9.13 -9.60 11.67
N PRO A 98 9.56 -8.57 12.42
CA PRO A 98 8.89 -7.93 13.55
C PRO A 98 7.97 -6.76 13.13
N TYR A 99 7.49 -6.69 11.89
CA TYR A 99 6.65 -5.58 11.43
C TYR A 99 5.17 -5.75 11.81
N ASN A 100 4.73 -7.00 11.96
CA ASN A 100 3.35 -7.38 12.25
C ASN A 100 2.78 -6.74 13.52
N TRP A 101 3.55 -6.60 14.60
CA TRP A 101 3.08 -5.99 15.84
C TRP A 101 2.88 -4.48 15.67
N VAL A 102 3.79 -3.81 14.94
CA VAL A 102 3.62 -2.39 14.60
C VAL A 102 2.37 -2.18 13.76
N ALA A 103 2.14 -3.06 12.78
CA ALA A 103 0.95 -3.05 11.94
C ALA A 103 -0.33 -3.18 12.78
N LYS A 104 -0.38 -4.16 13.69
CA LYS A 104 -1.51 -4.37 14.61
C LYS A 104 -1.77 -3.17 15.52
N ILE A 105 -0.73 -2.63 16.18
CA ILE A 105 -0.86 -1.47 17.08
C ILE A 105 -1.34 -0.23 16.31
N SER A 106 -0.88 -0.06 15.07
CA SER A 106 -1.22 1.11 14.25
C SER A 106 -2.53 0.97 13.47
N GLY A 107 -3.25 -0.16 13.60
CA GLY A 107 -4.52 -0.41 12.90
C GLY A 107 -4.39 -0.71 11.40
N TYR A 108 -3.20 -1.09 10.92
CA TYR A 108 -3.01 -1.47 9.52
C TYR A 108 -3.51 -2.90 9.27
N SER A 109 -4.33 -3.05 8.22
CA SER A 109 -4.94 -4.32 7.79
C SER A 109 -4.63 -4.60 6.34
N ALA A 110 -4.72 -5.86 5.91
CA ALA A 110 -4.48 -6.25 4.53
C ALA A 110 -5.38 -5.48 3.54
N ILE A 111 -4.78 -5.11 2.42
CA ILE A 111 -5.45 -4.48 1.27
C ILE A 111 -5.77 -5.56 0.24
#